data_AF-A0A534JX08-F1
#
_entry.id   AF-A0A534JX08-F1
#
_cell.length_a   1.000
_cell.length_b   1.000
_cell.length_c   1.000
_cell.angle_alpha   90.00
_cell.angle_beta   90.00
_cell.angle_gamma   90.00
#
_symmetry.space_group_name_H-M   'P 1'
#
loop_
_entity.id
_entity.type
_entity.pdbx_description
1 polymer ?
#
loop_
_entity_poly.entity_id
_entity_poly.type
_entity_poly.pdbx_seq_one_letter_code
_entity_poly.pdbx_strand_id
1 'polypeptide(L)'
;FRPADFANSDELKVGQPVLAIGNPLGLPGGPTVTSGVVSSLRRNLTRWPGDGLPVIQTDAAVNPGNSGGPLVDLRGRVVAINTATIPFAEGIGFAIPINAALGVARQILEHGHVQRPWLGVAGYDVSRRLAAYYGITSRSGV
;
A
#
# COMPACT_ATOMS: atom_id res chain seq x y z
N PHE A 1 -9.56 -11.50 23.13
CA PHE A 1 -8.81 -10.98 21.96
C PHE A 1 -8.61 -9.48 22.16
N ARG A 2 -7.41 -8.95 21.91
CA ARG A 2 -7.16 -7.50 21.95
C ARG A 2 -6.81 -7.04 20.54
N PRO A 3 -7.66 -6.25 19.87
CA PRO A 3 -7.34 -5.71 18.54
C PRO A 3 -6.18 -4.73 18.63
N ALA A 4 -5.45 -4.59 17.53
CA ALA A 4 -4.47 -3.52 17.39
C ALA A 4 -5.17 -2.19 17.06
N ASP A 5 -4.57 -1.08 17.48
CA ASP A 5 -5.03 0.24 17.10
C ASP A 5 -4.62 0.56 15.66
N PHE A 6 -5.44 1.33 14.96
CA PHE A 6 -5.13 1.85 13.64
C PHE A 6 -4.57 3.27 13.73
N ALA A 7 -3.58 3.57 12.90
CA ALA A 7 -3.15 4.95 12.66
C ALA A 7 -3.88 5.54 11.45
N ASN A 8 -3.70 6.85 11.22
CA ASN A 8 -4.09 7.47 9.96
C ASN A 8 -2.97 7.30 8.92
N SER A 9 -3.16 6.45 7.90
CA SER A 9 -2.12 6.26 6.88
C SER A 9 -1.85 7.48 6.02
N ASP A 10 -2.78 8.44 5.96
CA ASP A 10 -2.61 9.68 5.18
C ASP A 10 -1.62 10.66 5.84
N GLU A 11 -1.28 10.44 7.10
CA GLU A 11 -0.30 11.23 7.87
C GLU A 11 1.12 10.65 7.84
N LEU A 12 1.30 9.48 7.20
CA LEU A 12 2.63 8.86 7.08
C LEU A 12 3.59 9.76 6.30
N LYS A 13 4.87 9.67 6.66
CA LYS A 13 5.95 10.40 5.99
C LYS A 13 6.99 9.43 5.46
N VAL A 14 7.55 9.75 4.29
CA VAL A 14 8.76 9.06 3.80
C VAL A 14 9.88 9.21 4.83
N GLY A 15 10.60 8.12 5.10
CA GLY A 15 11.61 8.01 6.15
C GLY A 15 11.07 7.65 7.53
N GLN A 16 9.74 7.58 7.72
CA GLN A 16 9.16 7.16 8.99
C GLN A 16 9.49 5.69 9.28
N PRO A 17 10.03 5.34 10.47
CA PRO A 17 10.30 3.95 10.83
C PRO A 17 9.02 3.11 10.94
N VAL A 18 9.11 1.88 10.45
CA VAL A 18 8.02 0.90 10.46
C VAL A 18 8.54 -0.50 10.74
N LEU A 19 7.65 -1.35 11.26
CA LEU A 19 7.91 -2.76 11.48
C LEU A 19 6.90 -3.60 10.69
N ALA A 20 7.36 -4.58 9.94
CA ALA A 20 6.52 -5.57 9.29
C ALA A 20 6.47 -6.84 10.16
N ILE A 21 5.25 -7.33 10.41
CA ILE A 21 5.00 -8.53 11.20
C ILE A 21 4.31 -9.56 10.32
N GLY A 22 4.76 -10.81 10.37
CA GLY A 22 4.20 -11.89 9.58
C GLY A 22 4.71 -13.26 10.01
N ASN A 23 4.41 -14.29 9.23
CA ASN A 23 4.95 -15.63 9.47
C ASN A 23 5.60 -16.16 8.17
N PRO A 24 6.75 -15.59 7.77
CA PRO A 24 7.41 -15.98 6.54
C PRO A 24 7.89 -17.43 6.65
N LEU A 25 7.59 -18.23 5.63
CA LEU A 25 7.94 -19.66 5.55
C LEU A 25 7.38 -20.56 6.67
N GLY A 26 6.53 -20.04 7.57
CA GLY A 26 5.94 -20.82 8.66
C GLY A 26 6.95 -21.38 9.65
N LEU A 27 8.04 -20.66 9.90
CA LEU A 27 9.16 -21.17 10.70
C LEU A 27 8.75 -21.47 12.16
N PRO A 28 9.35 -22.50 12.80
CA PRO A 28 9.16 -22.74 14.22
C PRO A 28 9.58 -21.52 15.06
N GLY A 29 8.81 -21.18 16.09
CA GLY A 29 9.09 -20.05 16.99
C GLY A 29 8.10 -18.88 16.91
N GLY A 30 7.20 -18.88 15.93
CA GLY A 30 6.11 -17.93 15.83
C GLY A 30 6.35 -16.81 14.80
N PRO A 31 5.61 -15.69 14.90
CA PRO A 31 5.73 -14.60 13.93
C PRO A 31 7.12 -13.97 13.90
N THR A 32 7.56 -13.55 12.72
CA THR A 32 8.78 -12.79 12.48
C THR A 32 8.48 -11.30 12.43
N VAL A 33 9.41 -10.51 12.97
CA VAL A 33 9.40 -9.05 12.86
C VAL A 33 10.59 -8.60 12.03
N THR A 34 10.35 -7.72 11.06
CA THR A 34 11.40 -7.04 10.28
C THR A 34 11.20 -5.53 10.39
N SER A 35 12.28 -4.77 10.30
CA SER A 35 12.26 -3.31 10.47
C SER A 35 12.74 -2.60 9.22
N GLY A 36 12.19 -1.42 8.97
CA GLY A 36 12.63 -0.52 7.92
C GLY A 36 11.98 0.85 8.06
N VAL A 37 11.86 1.55 6.96
CA VAL A 37 11.20 2.85 6.85
C VAL A 37 10.16 2.84 5.74
N VAL A 38 9.29 3.85 5.74
CA VAL A 38 8.47 4.21 4.59
C VAL A 38 9.39 4.76 3.49
N SER A 39 9.58 4.03 2.41
CA SER A 39 10.40 4.46 1.27
C SER A 39 9.60 5.34 0.29
N SER A 40 8.28 5.13 0.18
CA SER A 40 7.38 5.92 -0.67
C SER A 40 5.92 5.72 -0.25
N LEU A 41 5.03 6.70 -0.52
CA LEU A 41 3.64 6.69 -0.06
C LEU A 41 2.59 6.43 -1.15
N ARG A 42 2.94 6.64 -2.43
CA ARG A 42 1.97 6.65 -3.53
C ARG A 42 2.56 5.99 -4.78
N ARG A 43 2.97 4.74 -4.66
CA ARG A 43 3.35 3.95 -5.83
C ARG A 43 2.10 3.39 -6.46
N ASN A 44 1.82 3.77 -7.70
CA ASN A 44 0.83 3.09 -8.53
C ASN A 44 1.53 1.90 -9.18
N LEU A 45 1.17 0.71 -8.73
CA LEU A 45 1.61 -0.53 -9.35
C LEU A 45 0.57 -0.96 -10.36
N THR A 46 0.91 -0.89 -11.64
CA THR A 46 0.10 -1.46 -12.72
C THR A 46 0.34 -2.97 -12.75
N ARG A 47 -0.73 -3.77 -12.90
CA ARG A 47 -0.69 -5.24 -12.98
C ARG A 47 -0.34 -5.96 -11.67
N TRP A 48 -0.75 -5.42 -10.52
CA TRP A 48 -0.61 -6.06 -9.21
C TRP A 48 -1.96 -6.23 -8.50
N PRO A 49 -2.09 -7.14 -7.51
CA PRO A 49 -3.29 -7.21 -6.68
C PRO A 49 -3.58 -5.83 -6.06
N GLY A 50 -4.78 -5.30 -6.32
CA GLY A 50 -5.12 -3.92 -5.99
C GLY A 50 -4.92 -2.93 -7.13
N ASP A 51 -4.83 -3.39 -8.38
CA ASP A 51 -4.72 -2.58 -9.61
C ASP A 51 -5.45 -1.23 -9.49
N GLY A 52 -4.69 -0.14 -9.56
CA GLY A 52 -5.17 1.24 -9.40
C GLY A 52 -5.16 1.82 -7.98
N LEU A 53 -4.83 1.05 -6.93
CA LEU A 53 -4.67 1.58 -5.57
C LEU A 53 -3.22 2.00 -5.29
N PRO A 54 -2.97 3.21 -4.78
CA PRO A 54 -1.64 3.62 -4.37
C PRO A 54 -1.18 2.79 -3.17
N VAL A 55 -0.01 2.17 -3.29
CA VAL A 55 0.62 1.40 -2.20
C VAL A 55 1.71 2.20 -1.51
N ILE A 56 1.94 1.86 -0.24
CA ILE A 56 3.12 2.28 0.52
C ILE A 56 4.27 1.33 0.15
N GLN A 57 5.44 1.90 -0.14
CA GLN A 57 6.68 1.17 -0.30
C GLN A 57 7.47 1.21 1.02
N THR A 58 8.08 0.11 1.40
CA THR A 58 9.00 0.00 2.55
C THR A 58 10.21 -0.85 2.19
N ASP A 59 11.33 -0.60 2.86
CA ASP A 59 12.54 -1.43 2.81
C ASP A 59 12.61 -2.45 3.96
N ALA A 60 11.62 -2.47 4.86
CA ALA A 60 11.45 -3.57 5.80
C ALA A 60 11.34 -4.87 5.01
N ALA A 61 12.05 -5.91 5.45
CA ALA A 61 12.06 -7.18 4.74
C ALA A 61 10.65 -7.80 4.72
N VAL A 62 10.00 -7.71 3.56
CA VAL A 62 8.73 -8.39 3.25
C VAL A 62 9.08 -9.60 2.39
N ASN A 63 8.58 -10.77 2.78
CA ASN A 63 8.76 -12.04 2.07
C ASN A 63 7.41 -12.77 2.01
N PRO A 64 7.26 -13.79 1.14
CA PRO A 64 6.10 -14.67 1.19
C PRO A 64 5.84 -15.18 2.61
N GLY A 65 4.59 -15.02 3.08
CA GLY A 65 4.16 -15.29 4.46
C GLY A 65 4.08 -14.06 5.37
N ASN A 66 4.62 -12.91 4.95
CA ASN A 66 4.28 -11.62 5.57
C ASN A 66 2.98 -11.02 5.02
N SER A 67 2.56 -11.41 3.81
CA SER A 67 1.32 -10.93 3.19
C SER A 67 0.11 -11.19 4.08
N GLY A 68 -0.72 -10.15 4.26
CA GLY A 68 -1.87 -10.15 5.18
C GLY A 68 -1.53 -9.71 6.62
N GLY A 69 -0.25 -9.74 7.01
CA GLY A 69 0.22 -9.22 8.29
C GLY A 69 0.33 -7.69 8.32
N PRO A 70 0.41 -7.08 9.51
CA PRO A 70 0.44 -5.63 9.63
C PRO A 70 1.83 -5.05 9.35
N LEU A 71 1.84 -3.86 8.76
CA LEU A 71 2.92 -2.89 8.88
C LEU A 71 2.52 -1.91 10.00
N VAL A 72 3.37 -1.73 11.01
CA VAL A 72 3.07 -0.89 12.18
C VAL A 72 4.09 0.23 12.36
N ASP A 73 3.65 1.34 12.97
CA ASP A 73 4.57 2.37 13.46
C ASP A 73 5.24 1.96 14.78
N LEU A 74 6.16 2.80 15.28
CA LEU A 74 6.86 2.56 16.55
C LEU A 74 5.94 2.61 17.80
N ARG A 75 4.68 3.02 17.65
CA ARG A 75 3.67 2.96 18.72
C ARG A 75 2.86 1.66 18.65
N GLY A 76 3.17 0.76 17.71
CA GLY A 76 2.44 -0.49 17.48
C GLY A 76 1.09 -0.30 16.79
N ARG A 77 0.81 0.88 16.23
CA ARG A 77 -0.43 1.14 15.49
C ARG A 77 -0.26 0.66 14.06
N VAL A 78 -1.27 -0.02 13.52
CA VAL A 78 -1.24 -0.51 12.14
C VAL A 78 -1.39 0.67 11.18
N VAL A 79 -0.43 0.79 10.27
CA VAL A 79 -0.37 1.85 9.26
C VAL A 79 -0.66 1.32 7.85
N ALA A 80 -0.44 0.03 7.61
CA ALA A 80 -0.70 -0.64 6.34
C ALA A 80 -0.80 -2.17 6.50
N ILE A 81 -1.23 -2.86 5.44
CA ILE A 81 -1.25 -4.33 5.35
C ILE A 81 -0.21 -4.79 4.33
N ASN A 82 0.76 -5.59 4.78
CA ASN A 82 1.79 -6.14 3.91
C ASN A 82 1.13 -6.97 2.80
N THR A 83 1.51 -6.74 1.55
CA THR A 83 0.80 -7.32 0.40
C THR A 83 1.74 -8.03 -0.55
N ALA A 84 2.79 -7.34 -1.01
CA ALA A 84 3.57 -7.79 -2.15
C ALA A 84 5.04 -7.37 -2.07
N THR A 85 5.87 -8.00 -2.89
CA THR A 85 7.29 -7.69 -3.13
C THR A 85 7.56 -7.84 -4.61
N ILE A 86 8.62 -7.22 -5.13
CA ILE A 86 9.10 -7.54 -6.49
C ILE A 86 10.10 -8.70 -6.37
N PRO A 87 9.92 -9.82 -7.09
CA PRO A 87 10.90 -10.89 -7.11
C PRO A 87 12.29 -10.37 -7.44
N PHE A 88 13.29 -10.82 -6.70
CA PHE A 88 14.71 -10.44 -6.86
C PHE A 88 15.04 -8.96 -6.60
N ALA A 89 14.11 -8.18 -6.01
CA ALA A 89 14.38 -6.82 -5.57
C ALA A 89 14.43 -6.76 -4.04
N GLU A 90 15.64 -6.73 -3.49
CA GLU A 90 15.84 -6.55 -2.06
C GLU A 90 15.47 -5.13 -1.62
N GLY A 91 14.88 -5.01 -0.42
CA GLY A 91 14.47 -3.70 0.13
C GLY A 91 13.30 -3.04 -0.60
N ILE A 92 12.53 -3.78 -1.42
CA ILE A 92 11.32 -3.27 -2.09
C ILE A 92 10.11 -4.12 -1.71
N GLY A 93 9.47 -3.74 -0.60
CA GLY A 93 8.18 -4.26 -0.14
C GLY A 93 7.04 -3.29 -0.38
N PHE A 94 5.83 -3.82 -0.55
CA PHE A 94 4.61 -3.03 -0.75
C PHE A 94 3.51 -3.42 0.22
N ALA A 95 2.82 -2.40 0.73
CA ALA A 95 1.71 -2.54 1.65
C ALA A 95 0.52 -1.65 1.26
N ILE A 96 -0.70 -2.16 1.43
CA ILE A 96 -1.93 -1.40 1.22
C ILE A 96 -2.16 -0.48 2.42
N PRO A 97 -2.31 0.84 2.24
CA PRO A 97 -2.57 1.79 3.33
C PRO A 97 -3.77 1.39 4.19
N ILE A 98 -3.68 1.56 5.51
CA ILE A 98 -4.73 1.09 6.42
C ILE A 98 -6.07 1.79 6.18
N ASN A 99 -6.08 3.08 5.82
CA ASN A 99 -7.32 3.79 5.49
C ASN A 99 -8.04 3.16 4.29
N ALA A 100 -7.29 2.75 3.26
CA ALA A 100 -7.84 2.09 2.08
C ALA A 100 -8.37 0.68 2.43
N ALA A 101 -7.60 -0.09 3.20
CA ALA A 101 -8.02 -1.41 3.67
C ALA A 101 -9.29 -1.35 4.51
N LEU A 102 -9.41 -0.37 5.41
CA LEU A 102 -10.60 -0.15 6.24
C LEU A 102 -11.81 0.27 5.41
N GLY A 103 -11.62 1.11 4.38
CA GLY A 103 -12.70 1.46 3.44
C GLY A 103 -13.25 0.25 2.70
N VAL A 104 -12.37 -0.64 2.23
CA VAL A 104 -12.74 -1.91 1.60
C VAL A 104 -13.44 -2.85 2.59
N ALA A 105 -12.89 -3.01 3.80
CA ALA A 105 -13.47 -3.86 4.83
C ALA A 105 -14.88 -3.40 5.21
N ARG A 106 -15.09 -2.08 5.34
CA ARG A 106 -16.41 -1.51 5.67
C ARG A 106 -17.45 -1.83 4.59
N GLN A 107 -17.11 -1.70 3.31
CA GLN A 107 -18.02 -2.08 2.21
C GLN A 107 -18.37 -3.57 2.23
N ILE A 108 -17.39 -4.44 2.46
CA ILE A 108 -17.63 -5.89 2.54
C ILE A 108 -18.54 -6.23 3.71
N LEU A 109 -18.34 -5.61 4.88
CA LEU A 109 -19.18 -5.83 6.05
C LEU A 109 -20.63 -5.35 5.82
N GLU A 110 -20.81 -4.24 5.12
CA GLU A 110 -22.13 -3.64 4.86
C GLU A 110 -22.89 -4.32 3.70
N HIS A 111 -22.20 -4.72 2.63
CA HIS A 111 -22.82 -5.14 1.37
C HIS A 111 -22.44 -6.56 0.92
N GLY A 112 -21.52 -7.24 1.64
CA GLY A 112 -20.97 -8.54 1.25
C GLY A 112 -19.95 -8.50 0.10
N HIS A 113 -19.72 -7.34 -0.50
CA HIS A 113 -18.77 -7.14 -1.60
C HIS A 113 -18.32 -5.67 -1.69
N VAL A 114 -17.28 -5.41 -2.48
CA VAL A 114 -16.80 -4.05 -2.77
C VAL A 114 -17.50 -3.53 -4.03
N GLN A 115 -18.14 -2.37 -3.93
CA GLN A 115 -18.75 -1.69 -5.08
C GLN A 115 -17.75 -0.70 -5.67
N ARG A 116 -17.35 -0.94 -6.93
CA ARG A 116 -16.41 -0.08 -7.65
C ARG A 116 -17.13 0.63 -8.80
N PRO A 117 -17.56 1.89 -8.64
CA PRO A 117 -18.16 2.64 -9.73
C PRO A 117 -17.14 2.82 -10.85
N TRP A 118 -17.57 2.63 -12.10
CA TRP A 118 -16.73 2.78 -13.28
C TRP A 118 -17.31 3.85 -14.19
N LEU A 119 -16.56 4.93 -14.42
CA LEU A 119 -17.00 6.06 -15.22
C LEU A 119 -17.03 5.77 -16.73
N GLY A 120 -16.34 4.71 -17.19
CA GLY A 120 -16.34 4.34 -18.61
C GLY A 120 -15.46 5.22 -19.51
N VAL A 121 -14.61 6.08 -18.93
CA VAL A 121 -13.68 6.94 -19.68
C VAL A 121 -12.26 6.40 -19.57
N ALA A 122 -11.50 6.53 -20.65
CA ALA A 122 -10.06 6.29 -20.69
C ALA A 122 -9.35 7.60 -21.04
N GLY A 123 -8.22 7.85 -20.38
CA GLY A 123 -7.41 9.05 -20.60
C GLY A 123 -5.93 8.74 -20.46
N TYR A 124 -5.11 9.73 -20.76
CA TYR A 124 -3.66 9.65 -20.64
C TYR A 124 -3.19 10.81 -19.78
N ASP A 125 -2.20 10.56 -18.93
CA ASP A 125 -1.58 11.64 -18.16
C ASP A 125 -1.06 12.73 -19.09
N VAL A 126 -1.47 13.97 -18.82
CA VAL A 126 -1.01 15.14 -19.58
C VAL A 126 0.45 15.41 -19.22
N SER A 127 1.36 14.79 -19.97
CA SER A 127 2.78 15.08 -19.87
C SER A 127 3.09 16.51 -20.34
N ARG A 128 4.19 17.10 -19.86
CA ARG A 128 4.67 18.42 -20.33
C ARG A 128 4.81 18.49 -21.86
N ARG A 129 5.21 17.37 -22.49
CA ARG A 129 5.35 17.26 -23.94
C ARG A 129 3.99 17.31 -24.64
N LEU A 130 3.01 16.55 -24.13
CA LEU A 130 1.65 16.58 -24.68
C LEU A 130 1.02 17.97 -24.51
N ALA A 131 1.19 18.58 -23.33
CA ALA A 131 0.65 19.90 -23.04
C ALA A 131 1.17 20.96 -24.01
N ALA A 132 2.49 20.97 -24.26
CA ALA A 132 3.11 21.89 -25.21
C ALA A 132 2.64 21.66 -26.66
N TYR A 133 2.49 20.39 -27.07
CA TYR A 133 2.05 20.05 -28.43
C TYR A 133 0.60 20.43 -28.70
N TYR A 134 -0.31 20.19 -27.75
CA TYR A 134 -1.74 20.46 -27.89
C TYR A 134 -2.20 21.82 -27.35
N GLY A 135 -1.28 22.65 -26.84
CA GLY A 135 -1.62 23.96 -26.27
C GLY A 135 -2.42 23.91 -24.96
N ILE A 136 -2.29 22.81 -24.19
CA ILE A 136 -2.99 22.63 -22.92
C ILE A 136 -2.31 23.50 -21.85
N THR A 137 -3.06 24.38 -21.21
CA THR A 137 -2.57 25.29 -20.16
C THR A 137 -2.35 24.60 -18.81
N SER A 138 -3.06 23.50 -18.54
CA SER A 138 -2.84 22.70 -17.33
C SER A 138 -1.54 21.90 -17.40
N ARG A 139 -0.83 21.83 -16.27
CA ARG A 139 0.44 21.08 -16.13
C ARG A 139 0.25 19.66 -15.58
N SER A 140 -0.98 19.27 -15.26
CA SER A 140 -1.35 17.95 -14.72
C SER A 140 -2.83 17.66 -14.95
N GLY A 141 -3.20 16.39 -15.15
CA GLY A 141 -4.57 15.96 -15.36
C GLY A 141 -4.65 14.65 -16.16
N VAL A 142 -5.88 14.16 -16.32
CA VAL A 142 -6.27 13.02 -17.16
C VAL A 142 -7.19 13.51 -18.28
#